data_AF-X1D7Z6-F1
#
_entry.id   AF-X1D7Z6-F1
#
_cell.length_a   1.000
_cell.length_b   1.000
_cell.length_c   1.000
_cell.angle_alpha   90.00
_cell.angle_beta   90.00
_cell.angle_gamma   90.00
#
_symmetry.space_group_name_H-M   'P 1'
#
loop_
_entity.id
_entity.type
_entity.pdbx_description
1 polymer ?
#
loop_
_entity_poly.entity_id
_entity_poly.type
_entity_poly.pdbx_seq_one_letter_code
_entity_poly.pdbx_strand_id
1 'polypeptide(L)'
;MIKTARALTSTKLMNLPSGFFLENTYQKYIQPTFSQLMQRVGKIETCDFQNNKGQVIKQINQWIADNTNNLITSVLTDQDIDNTTKLVLVNAIYFKADWKSKFTIPSSKSPKHFIQLKGSTTNPPMMYQKSRFPYYEDEKVQIISLPYTNENFTMDIFLPIGHGTQNLEDMLQNYQQYDLEDQLCIKEVKVYLPEFKQRSKMTLVPFFQSLGIRRLFDQQLSQMENLVTLPPNSMNHLYVSDVIHEAVIIVDKDGTEAAGATTVTMNSRCLSPLKPF
;
A
#
# COMPACT_ATOMS: atom_id res chain seq x y z
N MET A 1 0.87 39.46 -1.49
CA MET A 1 1.56 38.83 -0.34
C MET A 1 1.87 37.39 -0.72
N ILE A 2 3.05 37.18 -1.31
CA ILE A 2 3.53 35.87 -1.74
C ILE A 2 4.16 35.23 -0.50
N LYS A 3 3.47 34.27 0.12
CA LYS A 3 4.06 33.46 1.19
C LYS A 3 4.93 32.40 0.54
N THR A 4 6.23 32.63 0.65
CA THR A 4 7.33 31.74 0.33
C THR A 4 7.06 30.35 0.91
N ALA A 5 6.98 29.34 0.04
CA ALA A 5 6.94 27.95 0.42
C ALA A 5 8.22 27.62 1.20
N ARG A 6 8.05 27.22 2.45
CA ARG A 6 9.12 26.73 3.31
C ARG A 6 9.67 25.47 2.65
N ALA A 7 10.95 25.50 2.27
CA ALA A 7 11.67 24.35 1.75
C ALA A 7 11.53 23.17 2.73
N LEU A 8 10.89 22.09 2.28
CA LEU A 8 10.96 20.80 2.95
C LEU A 8 12.34 20.22 2.67
N THR A 9 13.25 20.46 3.61
CA THR A 9 14.57 19.85 3.68
C THR A 9 14.44 18.34 3.83
N SER A 10 15.27 17.60 3.07
CA SER A 10 15.36 16.12 2.97
C SER A 10 14.21 15.44 2.21
N THR A 11 14.31 15.37 0.88
CA THR A 11 13.50 14.43 0.06
C THR A 11 13.92 13.00 0.41
N LYS A 12 13.29 12.41 1.45
CA LYS A 12 13.44 10.99 1.76
C LYS A 12 12.97 10.20 0.53
N LEU A 13 13.89 9.48 -0.09
CA LEU A 13 13.64 8.57 -1.22
C LEU A 13 12.54 7.54 -0.89
N MET A 14 12.59 7.02 0.33
CA MET A 14 11.60 6.08 0.87
C MET A 14 11.35 6.36 2.35
N ASN A 15 10.10 6.21 2.81
CA ASN A 15 9.73 6.29 4.22
C ASN A 15 8.70 5.19 4.55
N LEU A 16 8.85 4.52 5.69
CA LEU A 16 8.00 3.41 6.15
C LEU A 16 7.48 3.62 7.59
N PRO A 17 6.75 4.71 7.87
CA PRO A 17 6.26 5.00 9.21
C PRO A 17 5.14 4.02 9.63
N SER A 18 5.10 3.72 10.92
CA SER A 18 4.01 2.98 11.55
C SER A 18 3.37 3.81 12.67
N GLY A 19 2.05 3.73 12.80
CA GLY A 19 1.24 4.39 13.80
C GLY A 19 0.31 3.40 14.51
N PHE A 20 0.20 3.52 15.82
CA PHE A 20 -0.64 2.69 16.69
C PHE A 20 -1.61 3.60 17.42
N PHE A 21 -2.88 3.60 17.02
CA PHE A 21 -3.92 4.46 17.59
C PHE A 21 -4.80 3.63 18.53
N LEU A 22 -4.69 3.90 19.82
CA LEU A 22 -5.18 3.06 20.89
C LEU A 22 -6.31 3.76 21.67
N GLU A 23 -7.39 3.04 21.91
CA GLU A 23 -8.49 3.53 22.73
C GLU A 23 -8.03 3.85 24.17
N ASN A 24 -8.32 5.05 24.64
CA ASN A 24 -7.88 5.58 25.94
C ASN A 24 -8.26 4.66 27.12
N THR A 25 -9.47 4.13 27.12
CA THR A 25 -9.97 3.22 28.17
C THR A 25 -9.36 1.82 28.08
N TYR A 26 -8.76 1.47 26.94
CA TYR A 26 -8.22 0.15 26.65
C TYR A 26 -6.72 0.05 26.91
N GLN A 27 -6.02 1.18 27.04
CA GLN A 27 -4.57 1.24 27.19
C GLN A 27 -4.02 0.41 28.35
N LYS A 28 -4.75 0.33 29.47
CA LYS A 28 -4.37 -0.46 30.64
C LYS A 28 -4.33 -1.97 30.40
N TYR A 29 -4.95 -2.46 29.33
CA TYR A 29 -4.98 -3.89 28.99
C TYR A 29 -3.86 -4.29 28.02
N ILE A 30 -3.14 -3.33 27.43
CA ILE A 30 -2.04 -3.62 26.52
C ILE A 30 -0.90 -4.29 27.28
N GLN A 31 -0.40 -5.40 26.75
CA GLN A 31 0.73 -6.12 27.34
C GLN A 31 1.99 -5.24 27.32
N PRO A 32 2.79 -5.20 28.41
CA PRO A 32 4.00 -4.40 28.46
C PRO A 32 5.01 -4.73 27.36
N THR A 33 5.16 -6.01 27.02
CA THR A 33 6.03 -6.47 25.95
C THR A 33 5.58 -5.95 24.59
N PHE A 34 4.27 -5.95 24.32
CA PHE A 34 3.72 -5.40 23.09
C PHE A 34 3.87 -3.86 23.04
N SER A 35 3.66 -3.17 24.16
CA SER A 35 3.88 -1.72 24.26
C SER A 35 5.33 -1.34 23.91
N GLN A 36 6.32 -2.07 24.46
CA GLN A 36 7.73 -1.84 24.12
C GLN A 36 8.04 -2.08 22.65
N LEU A 37 7.43 -3.10 22.03
CA LEU A 37 7.56 -3.35 20.59
C LEU A 37 7.00 -2.17 19.79
N MET A 38 5.78 -1.73 20.10
CA MET A 38 5.14 -0.61 19.40
C MET A 38 5.98 0.66 19.46
N GLN A 39 6.55 0.99 20.62
CA GLN A 39 7.42 2.16 20.81
C GLN A 39 8.71 2.10 19.97
N ARG A 40 9.21 0.89 19.68
CA ARG A 40 10.42 0.72 18.84
C ARG A 40 10.14 0.90 17.36
N VAL A 41 8.95 0.51 16.91
CA VAL A 41 8.64 0.42 15.47
C VAL A 41 7.76 1.56 14.96
N GLY A 42 7.14 2.34 15.84
CA GLY A 42 6.27 3.43 15.41
C GLY A 42 5.79 4.37 16.50
N LYS A 43 4.95 5.32 16.09
CA LYS A 43 4.29 6.27 17.00
C LYS A 43 3.11 5.57 17.67
N ILE A 44 2.99 5.71 18.99
CA ILE A 44 1.77 5.34 19.71
C ILE A 44 1.00 6.60 20.02
N GLU A 45 -0.31 6.56 19.82
CA GLU A 45 -1.21 7.66 20.13
C GLU A 45 -2.48 7.14 20.79
N THR A 46 -2.89 7.82 21.86
CA THR A 46 -4.11 7.48 22.58
C THR A 46 -5.27 8.30 22.01
N CYS A 47 -6.40 7.64 21.74
CA CYS A 47 -7.56 8.20 21.06
C CYS A 47 -8.86 7.88 21.81
N ASP A 48 -9.95 8.55 21.43
CA ASP A 48 -11.31 8.28 21.93
C ASP A 48 -12.21 7.87 20.76
N PHE A 49 -12.15 6.59 20.40
CA PHE A 49 -13.00 6.01 19.35
C PHE A 49 -14.46 5.93 19.78
N GLN A 50 -14.74 5.85 21.09
CA GLN A 50 -16.09 5.68 21.62
C GLN A 50 -16.93 6.95 21.52
N ASN A 51 -16.38 8.10 21.91
CA ASN A 51 -17.11 9.35 21.99
C ASN A 51 -16.73 10.34 20.89
N ASN A 52 -15.58 10.14 20.22
CA ASN A 52 -15.04 11.12 19.29
C ASN A 52 -14.51 10.51 17.98
N LYS A 53 -15.16 9.43 17.50
CA LYS A 53 -14.73 8.68 16.32
C LYS A 53 -14.40 9.54 15.10
N GLY A 54 -15.21 10.58 14.82
CA GLY A 54 -15.03 11.43 13.65
C GLY A 54 -13.75 12.26 13.70
N GLN A 55 -13.35 12.73 14.89
CA GLN A 55 -12.06 13.40 15.06
C GLN A 55 -10.90 12.41 14.93
N VAL A 56 -11.04 11.21 15.49
CA VAL A 56 -9.99 10.18 15.40
C VAL A 56 -9.77 9.72 13.96
N ILE A 57 -10.83 9.51 13.17
CA ILE A 57 -10.73 9.20 11.73
C ILE A 57 -9.95 10.29 10.99
N LYS A 58 -10.30 11.56 11.22
CA LYS A 58 -9.60 12.71 10.61
C LYS A 58 -8.13 12.74 11.00
N GLN A 59 -7.83 12.48 12.26
CA GLN A 59 -6.45 12.44 12.77
C GLN A 59 -5.64 11.33 12.11
N ILE A 60 -6.20 10.12 11.99
CA ILE A 60 -5.52 8.99 11.33
C ILE A 60 -5.31 9.28 9.84
N ASN A 61 -6.34 9.74 9.13
CA ASN A 61 -6.23 10.09 7.71
C ASN A 61 -5.25 11.24 7.47
N GLN A 62 -5.18 12.24 8.36
CA GLN A 62 -4.18 13.30 8.28
C GLN A 62 -2.78 12.74 8.49
N TRP A 63 -2.59 11.85 9.47
CA TRP A 63 -1.30 11.18 9.67
C TRP A 63 -0.87 10.39 8.43
N ILE A 64 -1.80 9.69 7.76
CA ILE A 64 -1.53 9.00 6.50
C ILE A 64 -1.15 10.01 5.40
N ALA A 65 -1.89 11.10 5.27
CA ALA A 65 -1.63 12.14 4.27
C ALA A 65 -0.22 12.75 4.44
N ASP A 66 0.14 13.10 5.68
CA ASP A 66 1.45 13.67 6.00
C ASP A 66 2.59 12.71 5.67
N ASN A 67 2.38 11.41 5.88
CA ASN A 67 3.38 10.37 5.62
C ASN A 67 3.38 9.84 4.18
N THR A 68 2.43 10.26 3.34
CA THR A 68 2.30 9.86 1.93
C THR A 68 2.39 11.05 0.98
N ASN A 69 2.93 12.19 1.44
CA ASN A 69 3.01 13.43 0.66
C ASN A 69 1.66 13.85 0.05
N ASN A 70 0.56 13.62 0.78
CA ASN A 70 -0.83 13.86 0.37
C ASN A 70 -1.30 13.06 -0.86
N LEU A 71 -0.59 12.00 -1.26
CA LEU A 71 -1.10 11.09 -2.30
C LEU A 71 -2.29 10.27 -1.80
N ILE A 72 -2.29 9.90 -0.52
CA ILE A 72 -3.38 9.16 0.12
C ILE A 72 -3.92 10.00 1.27
N THR A 73 -5.15 10.49 1.13
CA THR A 73 -5.74 11.45 2.08
C THR A 73 -6.92 10.90 2.87
N SER A 74 -7.48 9.75 2.46
CA SER A 74 -8.72 9.24 3.06
C SER A 74 -8.84 7.71 2.94
N VAL A 75 -8.15 6.99 3.81
CA VAL A 75 -8.24 5.51 3.86
C VAL A 75 -9.41 5.07 4.72
N LEU A 76 -9.58 5.66 5.90
CA LEU A 76 -10.68 5.32 6.82
C LEU A 76 -11.88 6.26 6.60
N THR A 77 -13.07 5.70 6.74
CA THR A 77 -14.37 6.36 6.67
C THR A 77 -15.15 6.12 7.95
N ASP A 78 -16.30 6.78 8.10
CA ASP A 78 -17.16 6.64 9.29
C ASP A 78 -17.73 5.22 9.49
N GLN A 79 -17.64 4.36 8.47
CA GLN A 79 -18.09 2.96 8.49
C GLN A 79 -17.01 2.00 9.02
N ASP A 80 -15.74 2.40 8.94
CA ASP A 80 -14.60 1.52 9.23
C ASP A 80 -14.22 1.52 10.72
N ILE A 81 -14.76 2.47 11.49
CA ILE A 81 -14.53 2.63 12.93
C ILE A 81 -15.87 2.80 13.67
N ASP A 82 -16.01 2.07 14.77
CA ASP A 82 -17.16 2.12 15.67
C ASP A 82 -16.76 2.18 17.15
N ASN A 83 -17.74 2.21 18.05
CA ASN A 83 -17.51 2.28 19.51
C ASN A 83 -16.88 0.99 20.11
N THR A 84 -16.82 -0.10 19.34
CA THR A 84 -16.15 -1.33 19.74
C THR A 84 -14.69 -1.38 19.30
N THR A 85 -14.25 -0.41 18.49
CA THR A 85 -12.85 -0.25 18.06
C THR A 85 -11.96 0.02 19.27
N LYS A 86 -10.86 -0.72 19.37
CA LYS A 86 -9.89 -0.59 20.48
C LYS A 86 -8.49 -0.24 20.01
N LEU A 87 -8.11 -0.66 18.82
CA LEU A 87 -6.79 -0.41 18.26
C LEU A 87 -6.90 -0.28 16.75
N VAL A 88 -6.27 0.74 16.19
CA VAL A 88 -6.04 0.86 14.75
C VAL A 88 -4.53 0.91 14.51
N LEU A 89 -4.03 -0.06 13.77
CA LEU A 89 -2.65 -0.10 13.30
C LEU A 89 -2.60 0.52 11.91
N VAL A 90 -1.64 1.40 11.68
CA VAL A 90 -1.49 2.07 10.40
C VAL A 90 -0.04 1.95 9.96
N ASN A 91 0.17 1.46 8.75
CA ASN A 91 1.45 1.56 8.07
C ASN A 91 1.28 2.44 6.83
N ALA A 92 2.25 3.28 6.55
CA ALA A 92 2.33 4.00 5.30
C ALA A 92 3.69 3.76 4.64
N ILE A 93 3.72 3.78 3.32
CA ILE A 93 4.91 3.79 2.49
C ILE A 93 4.81 4.96 1.53
N TYR A 94 5.91 5.68 1.37
CA TYR A 94 6.06 6.69 0.33
C TYR A 94 7.38 6.46 -0.38
N PHE A 95 7.36 6.53 -1.70
CA PHE A 95 8.50 6.38 -2.58
C PHE A 95 8.45 7.48 -3.65
N LYS A 96 9.56 8.18 -3.84
CA LYS A 96 9.72 9.11 -4.96
C LYS A 96 11.12 9.07 -5.47
N ALA A 97 11.28 8.72 -6.74
CA ALA A 97 12.60 8.61 -7.35
C ALA A 97 12.56 9.01 -8.83
N ASP A 98 13.56 9.78 -9.23
CA ASP A 98 13.82 10.10 -10.62
C ASP A 98 14.46 8.89 -11.33
N TRP A 99 14.11 8.66 -12.59
CA TRP A 99 14.79 7.69 -13.45
C TRP A 99 16.28 8.01 -13.55
N LYS A 100 17.15 6.99 -13.56
CA LYS A 100 18.58 7.17 -13.87
C LYS A 100 18.76 7.75 -15.28
N SER A 101 17.93 7.28 -16.21
CA SER A 101 17.82 7.78 -17.58
C SER A 101 16.38 8.23 -17.82
N LYS A 102 16.14 9.54 -17.81
CA LYS A 102 14.81 10.13 -17.98
C LYS A 102 14.27 9.91 -19.39
N PHE A 103 12.96 9.80 -19.50
CA PHE A 103 12.29 9.70 -20.79
C PHE A 103 12.07 11.08 -21.40
N THR A 104 11.75 11.07 -22.69
CA THR A 104 11.27 12.24 -23.43
C THR A 104 9.91 11.94 -24.03
N ILE A 105 9.12 12.98 -24.33
CA ILE A 105 7.90 12.79 -25.09
C ILE A 105 8.28 12.88 -26.58
N PRO A 106 8.19 11.78 -27.35
CA PRO A 106 8.55 11.77 -28.76
C PRO A 106 7.57 12.63 -29.57
N SER A 107 8.04 13.16 -30.70
CA SER A 107 7.18 13.88 -31.66
C SER A 107 6.09 12.97 -32.24
N SER A 108 5.11 13.53 -32.94
CA SER A 108 3.80 12.93 -33.28
C SER A 108 3.78 11.58 -34.03
N LYS A 109 4.94 11.00 -34.36
CA LYS A 109 5.16 9.76 -35.14
C LYS A 109 5.40 8.50 -34.29
N SER A 110 5.35 8.55 -32.96
CA SER A 110 5.50 7.38 -32.08
C SER A 110 4.26 6.48 -32.08
N PRO A 111 4.39 5.19 -31.70
CA PRO A 111 3.24 4.32 -31.42
C PRO A 111 2.36 4.98 -30.35
N LYS A 112 1.12 5.29 -30.71
CA LYS A 112 0.16 5.91 -29.80
C LYS A 112 -0.77 4.89 -29.16
N HIS A 113 -0.89 3.71 -29.73
CA HIS A 113 -1.94 2.77 -29.39
C HIS A 113 -1.58 1.94 -28.16
N PHE A 114 -2.43 2.03 -27.14
CA PHE A 114 -2.46 1.10 -26.03
C PHE A 114 -3.70 0.21 -26.19
N ILE A 115 -3.46 -1.08 -26.44
CA ILE A 115 -4.53 -2.08 -26.55
C ILE A 115 -4.88 -2.54 -25.14
N GLN A 116 -6.08 -2.22 -24.70
CA GLN A 116 -6.60 -2.62 -23.39
C GLN A 116 -6.93 -4.11 -23.39
N LEU A 117 -7.00 -4.71 -22.20
CA LEU A 117 -7.26 -6.14 -22.01
C LEU A 117 -8.52 -6.66 -22.71
N LYS A 118 -9.54 -5.81 -22.88
CA LYS A 118 -10.81 -6.15 -23.57
C LYS A 118 -10.79 -5.87 -25.08
N GLY A 119 -9.64 -5.55 -25.66
CA GLY A 119 -9.44 -5.31 -27.09
C GLY A 119 -9.70 -3.88 -27.57
N SER A 120 -10.25 -2.99 -26.74
CA SER A 120 -10.38 -1.56 -27.06
C SER A 120 -9.01 -0.88 -27.09
N THR A 121 -8.86 0.14 -27.95
CA THR A 121 -7.60 0.88 -28.08
C THR A 121 -7.75 2.31 -27.56
N THR A 122 -6.75 2.79 -26.81
CA THR A 122 -6.64 4.19 -26.36
C THR A 122 -5.29 4.79 -26.79
N ASN A 123 -5.15 6.10 -26.65
CA ASN A 123 -3.92 6.82 -27.02
C ASN A 123 -3.36 7.64 -25.85
N PRO A 124 -2.76 6.99 -24.82
CA PRO A 124 -2.14 7.72 -23.71
C PRO A 124 -0.88 8.48 -24.17
N PRO A 125 -0.44 9.51 -23.41
CA PRO A 125 0.89 10.08 -23.58
C PRO A 125 1.94 8.96 -23.45
N MET A 126 2.64 8.69 -24.54
CA MET A 126 3.64 7.61 -24.61
C MET A 126 5.02 8.24 -24.49
N MET A 127 5.72 7.99 -23.39
CA MET A 127 7.09 8.44 -23.22
C MET A 127 8.08 7.47 -23.86
N TYR A 128 9.22 8.00 -24.31
CA TYR A 128 10.19 7.28 -25.13
C TYR A 128 11.63 7.57 -24.72
N GLN A 129 12.44 6.52 -24.76
CA GLN A 129 13.90 6.64 -24.82
C GLN A 129 14.53 5.43 -25.52
N LYS A 130 15.79 5.60 -25.92
CA LYS A 130 16.65 4.52 -26.42
C LYS A 130 17.94 4.52 -25.61
N SER A 131 18.19 3.46 -24.86
CA SER A 131 19.39 3.34 -24.01
C SER A 131 19.71 1.87 -23.74
N ARG A 132 20.74 1.62 -22.93
CA ARG A 132 21.13 0.28 -22.50
C ARG A 132 20.52 -0.06 -21.14
N PHE A 133 19.73 -1.14 -21.08
CA PHE A 133 19.04 -1.59 -19.87
C PHE A 133 19.24 -3.10 -19.66
N PRO A 134 19.19 -3.60 -18.40
CA PRO A 134 18.98 -5.02 -18.15
C PRO A 134 17.66 -5.46 -18.80
N TYR A 135 17.74 -6.46 -19.67
CA TYR A 135 16.63 -6.90 -20.52
C TYR A 135 16.68 -8.41 -20.77
N TYR A 136 15.50 -9.02 -20.76
CA TYR A 136 15.26 -10.41 -21.12
C TYR A 136 14.03 -10.50 -22.04
N GLU A 137 14.04 -11.47 -22.95
CA GLU A 137 12.91 -11.76 -23.82
C GLU A 137 12.92 -13.24 -24.21
N ASP A 138 11.74 -13.84 -24.23
CA ASP A 138 11.46 -15.14 -24.82
C ASP A 138 10.16 -15.11 -25.64
N GLU A 139 9.66 -16.27 -26.04
CA GLU A 139 8.42 -16.39 -26.85
C GLU A 139 7.16 -15.89 -26.13
N LYS A 140 7.20 -15.69 -24.80
CA LYS A 140 6.05 -15.37 -23.95
C LYS A 140 6.12 -14.01 -23.28
N VAL A 141 7.32 -13.49 -22.98
CA VAL A 141 7.46 -12.24 -22.22
C VAL A 141 8.67 -11.41 -22.64
N GLN A 142 8.54 -10.10 -22.50
CA GLN A 142 9.64 -9.14 -22.47
C GLN A 142 9.76 -8.58 -21.06
N ILE A 143 10.97 -8.57 -20.49
CA ILE A 143 11.26 -8.03 -19.18
C ILE A 143 12.34 -6.98 -19.29
N ILE A 144 12.10 -5.81 -18.70
CA ILE A 144 13.07 -4.72 -18.64
C ILE A 144 13.15 -4.16 -17.24
N SER A 145 14.37 -3.91 -16.76
CA SER A 145 14.61 -3.20 -15.49
C SER A 145 15.05 -1.77 -15.76
N LEU A 146 14.28 -0.83 -15.24
CA LEU A 146 14.52 0.61 -15.37
C LEU A 146 15.08 1.16 -14.06
N PRO A 147 16.39 1.44 -13.95
CA PRO A 147 16.99 1.92 -12.72
C PRO A 147 16.59 3.37 -12.41
N TYR A 148 16.43 3.67 -11.12
CA TYR A 148 16.33 5.04 -10.63
C TYR A 148 17.72 5.64 -10.38
N THR A 149 17.76 6.95 -10.16
CA THR A 149 19.00 7.69 -9.78
C THR A 149 19.70 7.09 -8.56
N ASN A 150 18.95 6.53 -7.61
CA ASN A 150 19.49 5.59 -6.63
C ASN A 150 19.40 4.17 -7.19
N GLU A 151 20.55 3.59 -7.51
CA GLU A 151 20.67 2.28 -8.18
C GLU A 151 20.25 1.10 -7.30
N ASN A 152 19.97 1.32 -6.01
CA ASN A 152 19.36 0.30 -5.15
C ASN A 152 17.87 0.04 -5.48
N PHE A 153 17.28 0.84 -6.38
CA PHE A 153 15.89 0.69 -6.79
C PHE A 153 15.80 0.63 -8.32
N THR A 154 14.93 -0.25 -8.80
CA THR A 154 14.55 -0.39 -10.21
C THR A 154 13.03 -0.48 -10.31
N MET A 155 12.46 -0.15 -11.48
CA MET A 155 11.14 -0.61 -11.88
C MET A 155 11.31 -1.71 -12.90
N ASP A 156 10.84 -2.90 -12.55
CA ASP A 156 10.81 -4.03 -13.47
C ASP A 156 9.45 -4.10 -14.16
N ILE A 157 9.48 -4.17 -15.49
CA ILE A 157 8.28 -4.20 -16.31
C ILE A 157 8.24 -5.54 -17.04
N PHE A 158 7.19 -6.29 -16.77
CA PHE A 158 6.87 -7.56 -17.43
C PHE A 158 5.79 -7.29 -18.46
N LEU A 159 6.13 -7.46 -19.73
CA LEU A 159 5.24 -7.27 -20.87
C LEU A 159 5.01 -8.62 -21.55
N PRO A 160 3.83 -9.24 -21.41
CA PRO A 160 3.54 -10.48 -22.13
C PRO A 160 3.52 -10.25 -23.64
N ILE A 161 4.06 -11.21 -24.40
CA ILE A 161 3.96 -11.26 -25.85
C ILE A 161 2.51 -11.64 -26.22
N GLY A 162 1.89 -10.83 -27.07
CA GLY A 162 0.49 -10.98 -27.48
C GLY A 162 -0.45 -9.97 -26.80
N HIS A 163 -1.76 -10.21 -26.91
CA HIS A 163 -2.79 -9.32 -26.39
C HIS A 163 -3.91 -10.12 -25.70
N GLY A 164 -4.50 -9.53 -24.67
CA GLY A 164 -5.65 -10.10 -23.97
C GLY A 164 -5.31 -10.63 -22.57
N THR A 165 -6.34 -11.11 -21.86
CA THR A 165 -6.22 -11.56 -20.48
C THR A 165 -5.47 -12.88 -20.33
N GLN A 166 -5.57 -13.77 -21.32
CA GLN A 166 -4.93 -15.09 -21.27
C GLN A 166 -3.40 -14.98 -21.16
N ASN A 167 -2.75 -14.19 -22.03
CA ASN A 167 -1.30 -14.00 -21.97
C ASN A 167 -0.85 -13.37 -20.64
N LEU A 168 -1.66 -12.48 -20.07
CA LEU A 168 -1.38 -11.88 -18.77
C LEU A 168 -1.51 -12.91 -17.63
N GLU A 169 -2.57 -13.72 -17.62
CA GLU A 169 -2.79 -14.78 -16.64
C GLU A 169 -1.69 -15.84 -16.70
N ASP A 170 -1.31 -16.27 -17.90
CA ASP A 170 -0.22 -17.22 -18.12
C ASP A 170 1.12 -16.65 -17.60
N MET A 171 1.40 -15.37 -17.87
CA MET A 171 2.61 -14.71 -17.35
C MET A 171 2.56 -14.62 -15.81
N LEU A 172 1.43 -14.22 -15.22
CA LEU A 172 1.25 -14.11 -13.77
C LEU A 172 1.31 -15.45 -13.05
N GLN A 173 0.93 -16.56 -13.67
CA GLN A 173 1.08 -17.89 -13.06
C GLN A 173 2.53 -18.35 -13.04
N ASN A 174 3.32 -17.93 -14.03
CA ASN A 174 4.69 -18.39 -14.20
C ASN A 174 5.74 -17.34 -13.79
N TYR A 175 5.34 -16.18 -13.26
CA TYR A 175 6.25 -15.05 -13.02
C TYR A 175 7.47 -15.43 -12.15
N GLN A 176 7.31 -16.37 -11.23
CA GLN A 176 8.37 -16.84 -10.31
C GLN A 176 9.50 -17.59 -11.02
N GLN A 177 9.29 -18.03 -12.27
CA GLN A 177 10.31 -18.73 -13.06
C GLN A 177 11.38 -17.77 -13.63
N TYR A 178 11.08 -16.47 -13.66
CA TYR A 178 11.98 -15.46 -14.18
C TYR A 178 12.90 -14.98 -13.05
N ASP A 179 14.11 -15.54 -12.99
CA ASP A 179 15.15 -15.03 -12.12
C ASP A 179 15.76 -13.78 -12.76
N LEU A 180 15.40 -12.61 -12.24
CA LEU A 180 15.84 -11.33 -12.78
C LEU A 180 17.34 -11.09 -12.61
N GLU A 181 17.97 -11.67 -11.59
CA GLU A 181 19.41 -11.47 -11.35
C GLU A 181 20.26 -12.21 -12.38
N ASP A 182 19.83 -13.43 -12.75
CA ASP A 182 20.59 -14.29 -13.65
C ASP A 182 20.22 -14.14 -15.14
N GLN A 183 18.97 -13.78 -15.45
CA GLN A 183 18.48 -13.79 -16.84
C GLN A 183 18.62 -12.43 -17.56
N LEU A 184 18.69 -11.32 -16.83
CA LEU A 184 18.75 -10.00 -17.43
C LEU A 184 20.15 -9.69 -17.95
N CYS A 185 20.23 -9.44 -19.26
CA CYS A 185 21.47 -8.99 -19.91
C CYS A 185 21.35 -7.53 -20.33
N ILE A 186 22.43 -6.75 -20.20
CA ILE A 186 22.44 -5.35 -20.65
C ILE A 186 22.35 -5.29 -22.18
N LYS A 187 21.22 -4.84 -22.72
CA LYS A 187 20.98 -4.66 -24.17
C LYS A 187 20.55 -3.23 -24.49
N GLU A 188 20.81 -2.78 -25.72
CA GLU A 188 20.26 -1.52 -26.22
C GLU A 188 18.79 -1.73 -26.60
N VAL A 189 17.86 -1.02 -25.94
CA VAL A 189 16.42 -1.19 -26.10
C VAL A 189 15.76 0.15 -26.38
N LYS A 190 14.78 0.16 -27.30
CA LYS A 190 13.84 1.28 -27.50
C LYS A 190 12.63 1.05 -26.60
N VAL A 191 12.43 1.92 -25.62
CA VAL A 191 11.37 1.78 -24.63
C VAL A 191 10.26 2.77 -24.94
N TYR A 192 9.04 2.26 -25.07
CA TYR A 192 7.80 3.04 -25.14
C TYR A 192 6.97 2.66 -23.92
N LEU A 193 6.73 3.61 -23.02
CA LEU A 193 5.98 3.37 -21.78
C LEU A 193 4.90 4.46 -21.68
N PRO A 194 3.61 4.14 -21.45
CA PRO A 194 2.63 5.18 -21.17
C PRO A 194 2.95 5.91 -19.87
N GLU A 195 2.70 7.21 -19.81
CA GLU A 195 2.51 7.89 -18.53
C GLU A 195 1.18 7.44 -17.94
N PHE A 196 1.17 7.09 -16.66
CA PHE A 196 -0.05 6.65 -16.01
C PHE A 196 -0.09 7.00 -14.53
N LYS A 197 -1.32 7.10 -14.03
CA LYS A 197 -1.63 7.19 -12.62
C LYS A 197 -2.66 6.14 -12.29
N GLN A 198 -2.35 5.29 -11.34
CA GLN A 198 -3.26 4.26 -10.85
C GLN A 198 -3.48 4.45 -9.35
N ARG A 199 -4.75 4.35 -8.93
CA ARG A 199 -5.15 4.27 -7.53
C ARG A 199 -5.94 3.00 -7.33
N SER A 200 -5.66 2.27 -6.26
CA SER A 200 -6.41 1.08 -5.86
C SER A 200 -6.69 1.15 -4.37
N LYS A 201 -7.89 0.77 -3.97
CA LYS A 201 -8.28 0.60 -2.57
C LYS A 201 -9.01 -0.73 -2.43
N MET A 202 -8.61 -1.52 -1.45
CA MET A 202 -9.14 -2.87 -1.26
C MET A 202 -9.25 -3.22 0.22
N THR A 203 -10.27 -4.02 0.54
CA THR A 203 -10.38 -4.74 1.80
C THR A 203 -9.74 -6.11 1.65
N LEU A 204 -8.77 -6.43 2.50
CA LEU A 204 -7.95 -7.64 2.43
C LEU A 204 -8.51 -8.81 3.23
N VAL A 205 -9.54 -8.61 4.06
CA VAL A 205 -10.13 -9.68 4.88
C VAL A 205 -10.60 -10.88 4.03
N PRO A 206 -11.40 -10.71 2.96
CA PRO A 206 -11.83 -11.85 2.12
C PRO A 206 -10.66 -12.59 1.48
N PHE A 207 -9.60 -11.87 1.10
CA PHE A 207 -8.40 -12.44 0.53
C PHE A 207 -7.62 -13.28 1.55
N PHE A 208 -7.40 -12.76 2.76
CA PHE A 208 -6.74 -13.54 3.81
C PHE A 208 -7.55 -14.78 4.23
N GLN A 209 -8.88 -14.68 4.25
CA GLN A 209 -9.76 -15.81 4.54
C GLN A 209 -9.75 -16.89 3.45
N SER A 210 -9.59 -16.51 2.17
CA SER A 210 -9.44 -17.47 1.08
C SER A 210 -8.11 -18.22 1.15
N LEU A 211 -7.06 -17.60 1.70
CA LEU A 211 -5.78 -18.23 2.04
C LEU A 211 -5.81 -19.07 3.33
N GLY A 212 -6.96 -19.14 4.01
CA GLY A 212 -7.15 -19.94 5.24
C GLY A 212 -6.93 -19.20 6.56
N ILE A 213 -6.55 -17.91 6.52
CA ILE A 213 -6.44 -17.08 7.73
C ILE A 213 -7.85 -16.64 8.13
N ARG A 214 -8.50 -17.40 9.00
CA ARG A 214 -9.88 -17.13 9.43
C ARG A 214 -10.00 -16.71 10.89
N ARG A 215 -9.25 -17.39 11.76
CA ARG A 215 -9.30 -17.21 13.22
C ARG A 215 -9.03 -15.77 13.67
N LEU A 216 -8.15 -15.05 12.97
CA LEU A 216 -7.79 -13.66 13.25
C LEU A 216 -8.99 -12.69 13.15
N PHE A 217 -9.94 -13.02 12.27
CA PHE A 217 -11.12 -12.20 11.97
C PHE A 217 -12.37 -12.69 12.71
N ASP A 218 -12.25 -13.79 13.46
CA ASP A 218 -13.37 -14.39 14.18
C ASP A 218 -13.49 -13.77 15.58
N GLN A 219 -14.65 -13.20 15.86
CA GLN A 219 -14.91 -12.50 17.12
C GLN A 219 -14.83 -13.42 18.36
N GLN A 220 -15.09 -14.71 18.23
CA GLN A 220 -15.13 -15.66 19.34
C GLN A 220 -13.85 -16.49 19.44
N LEU A 221 -13.25 -16.80 18.29
CA LEU A 221 -12.11 -17.71 18.22
C LEU A 221 -10.76 -16.97 18.18
N SER A 222 -10.74 -15.66 17.92
CA SER A 222 -9.50 -14.88 17.89
C SER A 222 -8.73 -14.97 19.20
N GLN A 223 -7.43 -15.23 19.09
CA GLN A 223 -6.49 -15.35 20.20
C GLN A 223 -5.40 -14.29 20.04
N MET A 224 -5.49 -13.23 20.83
CA MET A 224 -4.56 -12.08 20.81
C MET A 224 -4.08 -11.73 22.24
N GLU A 225 -4.02 -12.72 23.13
CA GLU A 225 -3.71 -12.55 24.56
C GLU A 225 -2.28 -12.01 24.79
N ASN A 226 -1.39 -12.20 23.81
CA ASN A 226 -0.04 -11.64 23.78
C ASN A 226 -0.02 -10.14 23.45
N LEU A 227 -1.10 -9.58 22.91
CA LEU A 227 -1.25 -8.14 22.66
C LEU A 227 -1.95 -7.46 23.82
N VAL A 228 -2.97 -8.12 24.38
CA VAL A 228 -3.81 -7.59 25.46
C VAL A 228 -4.11 -8.64 26.52
N THR A 229 -4.03 -8.25 27.79
CA THR A 229 -4.57 -9.04 28.91
C THR A 229 -5.83 -8.39 29.42
N LEU A 230 -6.95 -9.04 29.13
CA LEU A 230 -8.29 -8.63 29.56
C LEU A 230 -8.62 -9.23 30.93
N PRO A 231 -9.55 -8.62 31.69
CA PRO A 231 -9.93 -9.11 33.01
C PRO A 231 -10.40 -10.57 32.97
N PRO A 232 -10.10 -11.38 34.01
CA PRO A 232 -10.65 -12.73 34.15
C PRO A 232 -12.18 -12.71 34.00
N ASN A 233 -12.74 -13.65 33.24
CA ASN A 233 -14.18 -13.74 32.88
C ASN A 233 -14.69 -12.73 31.84
N SER A 234 -13.81 -11.99 31.18
CA SER A 234 -14.21 -11.24 29.97
C SER A 234 -14.47 -12.23 28.83
N MET A 235 -15.72 -12.35 28.37
CA MET A 235 -16.08 -13.03 27.11
C MET A 235 -15.67 -12.21 25.87
N ASN A 236 -14.80 -11.24 26.07
CA ASN A 236 -14.42 -10.24 25.09
C ASN A 236 -13.09 -10.67 24.50
N HIS A 237 -13.05 -10.91 23.19
CA HIS A 237 -11.82 -11.15 22.47
C HIS A 237 -11.52 -9.95 21.58
N LEU A 238 -10.25 -9.57 21.52
CA LEU A 238 -9.76 -8.67 20.49
C LEU A 238 -9.68 -9.46 19.18
N TYR A 239 -10.26 -8.94 18.11
CA TYR A 239 -10.22 -9.54 16.77
C TYR A 239 -9.99 -8.45 15.74
N VAL A 240 -9.43 -8.81 14.58
CA VAL A 240 -9.31 -7.89 13.45
C VAL A 240 -10.68 -7.80 12.78
N SER A 241 -11.28 -6.62 12.79
CA SER A 241 -12.56 -6.37 12.12
C SER A 241 -12.36 -6.08 10.65
N ASP A 242 -11.31 -5.34 10.30
CA ASP A 242 -11.01 -5.02 8.90
C ASP A 242 -9.51 -4.79 8.66
N VAL A 243 -9.10 -5.00 7.41
CA VAL A 243 -7.78 -4.65 6.88
C VAL A 243 -8.00 -3.95 5.53
N ILE A 244 -7.73 -2.65 5.47
CA ILE A 244 -7.86 -1.85 4.25
C ILE A 244 -6.47 -1.47 3.77
N HIS A 245 -6.22 -1.65 2.47
CA HIS A 245 -5.02 -1.18 1.81
C HIS A 245 -5.39 -0.24 0.67
N GLU A 246 -4.75 0.93 0.62
CA GLU A 246 -4.84 1.86 -0.49
C GLU A 246 -3.44 2.14 -1.05
N ALA A 247 -3.31 2.13 -2.37
CA ALA A 247 -2.05 2.41 -3.06
C ALA A 247 -2.28 3.36 -4.23
N VAL A 248 -1.30 4.23 -4.46
CA VAL A 248 -1.24 5.16 -5.58
C VAL A 248 0.14 5.04 -6.21
N ILE A 249 0.19 4.94 -7.53
CA ILE A 249 1.44 5.06 -8.31
C ILE A 249 1.22 6.05 -9.44
N ILE A 250 2.21 6.91 -9.64
CA ILE A 250 2.30 7.89 -10.71
C ILE A 250 3.63 7.65 -11.41
N VAL A 251 3.56 7.34 -12.70
CA VAL A 251 4.73 7.11 -13.56
C VAL A 251 4.73 8.16 -14.65
N ASP A 252 5.82 8.92 -14.73
CA ASP A 252 6.03 9.96 -15.74
C ASP A 252 7.45 9.92 -16.32
N LYS A 253 7.73 10.89 -17.19
CA LYS A 253 9.03 11.01 -17.87
C LYS A 253 10.22 11.24 -16.93
N ASP A 254 9.99 11.82 -15.77
CA ASP A 254 11.05 12.19 -14.82
C ASP A 254 11.32 11.07 -13.83
N GLY A 255 10.30 10.31 -13.43
CA GLY A 255 10.42 9.24 -12.44
C GLY A 255 9.13 8.53 -12.09
N THR A 256 9.12 8.01 -10.86
CA THR A 256 7.94 7.43 -10.23
C THR A 256 7.72 8.08 -8.86
N GLU A 257 6.46 8.41 -8.57
CA GLU A 257 5.99 8.76 -7.23
C GLU A 257 4.90 7.75 -6.83
N ALA A 258 5.12 7.03 -5.73
CA ALA A 258 4.23 6.00 -5.25
C ALA A 258 3.99 6.14 -3.75
N ALA A 259 2.79 5.76 -3.32
CA ALA A 259 2.42 5.69 -1.92
C ALA A 259 1.53 4.47 -1.67
N GLY A 260 1.61 3.93 -0.47
CA GLY A 260 0.72 2.89 0.03
C GLY A 260 0.37 3.17 1.48
N ALA A 261 -0.82 2.79 1.89
CA ALA A 261 -1.27 2.88 3.27
C ALA A 261 -2.12 1.66 3.61
N THR A 262 -1.80 1.00 4.72
CA THR A 262 -2.54 -0.13 5.24
C THR A 262 -3.06 0.20 6.63
N THR A 263 -4.34 -0.02 6.87
CA THR A 263 -4.98 0.11 8.17
C THR A 263 -5.51 -1.24 8.62
N VAL A 264 -5.19 -1.66 9.84
CA VAL A 264 -5.77 -2.83 10.50
C VAL A 264 -6.59 -2.33 11.67
N THR A 265 -7.91 -2.55 11.61
CA THR A 265 -8.83 -2.16 12.67
C THR A 265 -9.10 -3.38 13.55
N MET A 266 -8.98 -3.20 14.87
CA MET A 266 -9.25 -4.24 15.86
C MET A 266 -10.35 -3.81 16.81
N ASN A 267 -11.33 -4.69 16.96
CA ASN A 267 -12.49 -4.45 17.80
C ASN A 267 -12.51 -5.44 18.97
N SER A 268 -13.15 -5.01 20.05
CA SER A 268 -13.51 -5.86 21.18
C SER A 268 -14.93 -5.49 21.57
N ARG A 269 -15.86 -6.43 21.48
CA ARG A 269 -17.20 -6.22 22.04
C ARG A 269 -17.14 -6.34 23.55
N CYS A 270 -17.92 -5.54 24.25
CA CYS A 270 -18.50 -5.97 25.53
C CYS A 270 -19.85 -6.60 25.22
N LEU A 271 -20.16 -7.77 25.76
CA LEU A 271 -21.56 -8.10 25.99
C LEU A 271 -22.10 -7.05 26.97
N SER A 272 -23.16 -6.33 26.59
CA SER A 272 -23.91 -5.52 27.54
C SER A 272 -24.18 -6.37 28.79
N PRO A 273 -24.10 -5.81 30.02
CA PRO A 273 -24.53 -6.55 31.20
C PRO A 273 -25.94 -7.08 30.91
N LEU A 274 -26.11 -8.40 31.01
CA LEU A 274 -27.43 -9.03 30.94
C LEU A 274 -28.31 -8.21 31.89
N LYS A 275 -29.36 -7.57 31.35
CA LYS A 275 -30.32 -6.88 32.20
C LYS A 275 -30.77 -7.91 33.25
N PRO A 276 -30.65 -7.63 34.55
CA PRO A 276 -31.18 -8.53 35.55
C PRO A 276 -32.69 -8.69 35.27
N PHE A 277 -33.13 -9.94 35.22
CA PHE A 277 -34.53 -10.32 35.10
C PHE A 277 -35.35 -9.76 36.26
#